data_AF-X0XVK1-F1
#
_entry.id   AF-X0XVK1-F1
#
_cell.length_a   1.000
_cell.length_b   1.000
_cell.length_c   1.000
_cell.angle_alpha   90.00
_cell.angle_beta   90.00
_cell.angle_gamma   90.00
#
_symmetry.space_group_name_H-M   'P 1'
#
loop_
_entity.id
_entity.type
_entity.pdbx_description
1 polymer ?
#
loop_
_entity_poly.entity_id
_entity_poly.type
_entity_poly.pdbx_seq_one_letter_code
_entity_poly.pdbx_strand_id
1 'polypeptide(L)'
;LTEYRDVVLDMSAFDGPLREHRAAHARDTGNAVACVAQGRVLNRQIDEMKNLGTGDCTRCGQPITPEHIAKEVADLEVQRDSLRVDFQTHDAAAKQAQETIDRIEADRAEHQRLHVEAERENTRISAESRVQLGQIKQSEDYLSKAVAHTAHLQKTMADTQAKVNPWLDREAQHQNRISELRANIEAMADERSTAGDKEKYIAFWIQGFGPKGLKNYILDSKLQEMTDAANQWVKLITGGTIWVKGEFRP
;
A
#
# COMPACT_ATOMS: atom_id res chain seq x y z
N LEU A 1 14.43 -10.59 18.14
CA LEU A 1 15.23 -11.03 16.96
C LEU A 1 16.72 -10.89 17.27
N THR A 2 17.15 -11.32 18.46
CA THR A 2 18.50 -11.01 19.00
C THR A 2 19.33 -12.26 19.23
N GLU A 3 18.99 -13.36 18.57
CA GLU A 3 19.70 -14.63 18.65
C GLU A 3 19.75 -15.30 17.28
N TYR A 4 20.33 -14.62 16.29
CA TYR A 4 21.06 -15.33 15.23
C TYR A 4 22.52 -14.99 15.48
N ARG A 5 23.07 -15.67 16.49
CA ARG A 5 24.49 -15.60 16.84
C ARG A 5 25.24 -16.28 15.71
N ASP A 6 26.26 -15.58 15.21
CA ASP A 6 27.17 -16.00 14.14
C ASP A 6 27.32 -17.52 14.05
N VAL A 7 26.69 -18.12 13.04
CA VAL A 7 27.05 -19.47 12.60
C VAL A 7 28.38 -19.30 11.86
N VAL A 8 29.46 -19.13 12.63
CA VAL A 8 30.80 -19.22 12.08
C VAL A 8 30.91 -20.64 11.53
N LEU A 9 31.10 -20.77 10.21
CA LEU A 9 31.41 -22.05 9.61
C LEU A 9 32.55 -22.68 10.38
N ASP A 10 32.26 -23.81 11.00
CA ASP A 10 33.29 -24.64 11.59
C ASP A 10 34.04 -25.38 10.47
N MET A 11 34.99 -24.67 9.87
CA MET A 11 35.89 -25.23 8.85
C MET A 11 36.86 -26.25 9.43
N SER A 12 36.87 -26.46 10.76
CA SER A 12 37.75 -27.43 11.42
C SER A 12 37.47 -28.88 11.00
N ALA A 13 36.27 -29.16 10.48
CA ALA A 13 35.90 -30.45 9.92
C ALA A 13 36.80 -30.88 8.74
N PHE A 14 37.37 -29.92 8.00
CA PHE A 14 38.32 -30.18 6.92
C PHE A 14 39.77 -30.30 7.40
N ASP A 15 40.11 -29.66 8.54
CA ASP A 15 41.48 -29.57 9.03
C ASP A 15 41.99 -30.91 9.57
N GLY A 16 41.13 -31.73 10.17
CA GLY A 16 41.48 -33.08 10.64
C GLY A 16 41.93 -34.00 9.50
N PRO A 17 41.05 -34.29 8.52
CA PRO A 17 41.39 -35.11 7.36
C PRO A 17 42.59 -34.58 6.56
N LEU A 18 42.68 -33.27 6.33
CA LEU A 18 43.82 -32.67 5.63
C LEU A 18 45.14 -32.93 6.36
N ARG A 19 45.14 -32.83 7.70
CA ARG A 19 46.34 -33.07 8.50
C ARG A 19 46.78 -34.52 8.42
N GLU A 20 45.84 -35.46 8.47
CA GLU A 20 46.12 -36.90 8.36
C GLU A 20 46.68 -37.26 6.98
N HIS A 21 46.05 -36.80 5.90
CA HIS A 21 46.52 -37.07 4.55
C HIS A 21 47.85 -36.39 4.23
N ARG A 22 48.10 -35.17 4.73
CA ARG A 22 49.41 -34.51 4.61
C ARG A 22 50.50 -35.27 5.37
N ALA A 23 50.20 -35.79 6.54
CA ALA A 23 51.13 -36.62 7.30
C ALA A 23 51.42 -37.95 6.59
N ALA A 24 50.42 -38.58 5.97
CA ALA A 24 50.58 -39.78 5.15
C ALA A 24 51.43 -39.50 3.91
N HIS A 25 51.09 -38.45 3.14
CA HIS A 25 51.86 -38.01 1.98
C HIS A 25 53.34 -37.76 2.34
N ALA A 26 53.60 -37.04 3.43
CA ALA A 26 54.96 -36.74 3.87
C ALA A 26 55.74 -38.01 4.27
N ARG A 27 55.08 -38.96 4.95
CA ARG A 27 55.67 -40.24 5.33
C ARG A 27 56.03 -41.08 4.11
N ASP A 28 55.09 -41.27 3.18
CA ASP A 28 55.30 -42.09 2.00
C ASP A 28 56.31 -41.47 1.03
N THR A 29 56.30 -40.14 0.87
CA THR A 29 57.36 -39.42 0.14
C THR A 29 58.73 -39.66 0.79
N GLY A 30 58.82 -39.59 2.12
CA GLY A 30 60.06 -39.85 2.85
C GLY A 30 60.57 -41.29 2.65
N ASN A 31 59.67 -42.27 2.71
CA ASN A 31 60.00 -43.68 2.49
C ASN A 31 60.46 -43.94 1.04
N ALA A 32 59.77 -43.37 0.05
CA ALA A 32 60.18 -43.47 -1.35
C ALA A 32 61.59 -42.90 -1.58
N VAL A 33 61.90 -41.74 -0.99
CA VAL A 33 63.24 -41.15 -1.04
C VAL A 33 64.29 -42.06 -0.39
N ALA A 34 63.95 -42.70 0.74
CA ALA A 34 64.84 -43.66 1.41
C ALA A 34 65.10 -44.91 0.55
N CYS A 35 64.08 -45.48 -0.08
CA CYS A 35 64.24 -46.61 -1.01
C CYS A 35 65.18 -46.26 -2.18
N VAL A 36 65.06 -45.06 -2.76
CA VAL A 36 65.97 -44.59 -3.81
C VAL A 36 67.41 -44.47 -3.31
N ALA A 37 67.60 -43.93 -2.11
CA ALA A 37 68.93 -43.81 -1.51
C ALA A 37 69.58 -45.19 -1.25
N GLN A 38 68.81 -46.13 -0.70
CA GLN A 38 69.29 -47.48 -0.40
C GLN A 38 69.54 -48.30 -1.68
N GLY A 39 68.69 -48.16 -2.70
CA GLY A 39 68.91 -48.77 -4.02
C GLY A 39 70.21 -48.31 -4.69
N ARG A 40 70.61 -47.04 -4.51
CA ARG A 40 71.93 -46.55 -4.98
C ARG A 40 73.10 -47.23 -4.26
N VAL A 41 72.95 -47.50 -2.96
CA VAL A 41 73.97 -48.22 -2.18
C VAL A 41 74.10 -49.67 -2.65
N LEU A 42 72.97 -50.37 -2.85
CA LEU A 42 72.98 -51.74 -3.36
C LEU A 42 73.59 -51.83 -4.75
N ASN A 43 73.28 -50.89 -5.65
CA ASN A 43 73.89 -50.87 -6.99
C ASN A 43 75.42 -50.74 -6.91
N ARG A 44 75.93 -49.86 -6.03
CA ARG A 44 77.38 -49.74 -5.79
C ARG A 44 77.97 -51.06 -5.26
N GLN A 45 77.30 -51.72 -4.31
CA GLN A 45 77.75 -53.01 -3.78
C GLN A 45 77.74 -54.13 -4.82
N ILE A 46 76.73 -54.18 -5.69
CA ILE A 46 76.66 -55.11 -6.81
C ILE A 46 77.85 -54.89 -7.76
N ASP A 47 78.17 -53.64 -8.09
CA ASP A 47 79.30 -53.30 -8.94
C ASP A 47 80.64 -53.65 -8.27
N GLU A 48 80.79 -53.40 -6.97
CA GLU A 48 81.97 -53.79 -6.18
C GLU A 48 82.16 -55.32 -6.16
N MET A 49 81.08 -56.09 -5.94
CA MET A 49 81.09 -57.56 -5.95
C MET A 49 81.45 -58.12 -7.33
N LYS A 50 80.93 -57.52 -8.41
CA LYS A 50 81.27 -57.92 -9.79
C LYS A 50 82.74 -57.65 -10.13
N ASN A 51 83.39 -56.69 -9.47
CA ASN A 51 84.77 -56.27 -9.73
C ASN A 51 85.83 -56.94 -8.80
N LEU A 52 85.42 -57.71 -7.79
CA LEU A 52 86.32 -58.32 -6.79
C LEU A 52 87.24 -59.43 -7.35
N GLY A 53 86.89 -60.04 -8.49
CA GLY A 53 87.69 -61.10 -9.14
C GLY A 53 87.77 -62.42 -8.33
N THR A 54 88.50 -63.41 -8.84
CA THR A 54 88.74 -64.69 -8.14
C THR A 54 90.07 -64.67 -7.37
N GLY A 55 90.08 -65.14 -6.12
CA GLY A 55 91.27 -65.12 -5.24
C GLY A 55 90.91 -65.39 -3.78
N ASP A 56 91.88 -65.30 -2.87
CA ASP A 56 91.62 -65.49 -1.43
C ASP A 56 91.07 -64.21 -0.79
N CYS A 57 90.00 -64.34 -0.01
CA CYS A 57 89.39 -63.23 0.71
C CYS A 57 90.40 -62.57 1.66
N THR A 58 90.63 -61.27 1.51
CA THR A 58 91.59 -60.50 2.31
C THR A 58 91.24 -60.41 3.80
N ARG A 59 90.03 -60.80 4.20
CA ARG A 59 89.57 -60.78 5.61
C ARG A 59 89.56 -62.14 6.30
N CYS A 60 89.16 -63.20 5.61
CA CYS A 60 89.01 -64.54 6.20
C CYS A 60 89.92 -65.60 5.56
N GLY A 61 90.68 -65.26 4.52
CA GLY A 61 91.57 -66.19 3.81
C GLY A 61 90.85 -67.29 3.03
N GLN A 62 89.52 -67.26 2.92
CA GLN A 62 88.76 -68.25 2.17
C GLN A 62 88.79 -67.94 0.67
N PRO A 63 88.89 -68.96 -0.21
CA PRO A 63 88.87 -68.76 -1.65
C PRO A 63 87.51 -68.24 -2.10
N ILE A 64 87.51 -67.08 -2.73
CA ILE A 64 86.37 -66.49 -3.41
C ILE A 64 86.26 -67.17 -4.78
N THR A 65 85.29 -68.05 -4.90
CA THR A 65 84.97 -68.71 -6.17
C THR A 65 83.94 -67.88 -6.95
N PRO A 66 83.88 -68.03 -8.29
CA PRO A 66 82.86 -67.37 -9.11
C PRO A 66 81.43 -67.64 -8.64
N GLU A 67 81.17 -68.84 -8.09
CA GLU A 67 79.85 -69.23 -7.59
C GLU A 67 79.46 -68.41 -6.35
N HIS A 68 80.42 -68.10 -5.47
CA HIS A 68 80.17 -67.25 -4.31
C HIS A 68 79.82 -65.81 -4.72
N ILE A 69 80.55 -65.23 -5.68
CA ILE A 69 80.24 -63.90 -6.22
C ILE A 69 78.88 -63.89 -6.90
N ALA A 70 78.59 -64.89 -7.74
CA ALA A 70 77.31 -65.00 -8.44
C ALA A 70 76.13 -65.10 -7.46
N LYS A 71 76.29 -65.85 -6.37
CA LYS A 71 75.26 -65.97 -5.33
C LYS A 71 75.01 -64.65 -4.59
N GLU A 72 76.05 -63.99 -4.11
CA GLU A 72 75.91 -62.70 -3.40
C GLU A 72 75.36 -61.60 -4.31
N VAL A 73 75.79 -61.56 -5.57
CA VAL A 73 75.21 -60.64 -6.57
C VAL A 73 73.73 -60.94 -6.78
N ALA A 74 73.33 -62.21 -6.89
CA ALA A 74 71.93 -62.58 -7.01
C ALA A 74 71.12 -62.16 -5.76
N ASP A 75 71.65 -62.37 -4.56
CA ASP A 75 71.00 -61.96 -3.30
C ASP A 75 70.84 -60.43 -3.21
N LEU A 76 71.85 -59.65 -3.63
CA LEU A 76 71.77 -58.19 -3.71
C LEU A 76 70.80 -57.71 -4.79
N GLU A 77 70.74 -58.39 -5.94
CA GLU A 77 69.78 -58.09 -7.01
C GLU A 77 68.34 -58.36 -6.54
N VAL A 78 68.09 -59.43 -5.78
CA VAL A 78 66.79 -59.69 -5.13
C VAL A 78 66.44 -58.58 -4.14
N GLN A 79 67.38 -58.13 -3.30
CA GLN A 79 67.14 -57.03 -2.37
C GLN A 79 66.84 -55.71 -3.11
N ARG A 80 67.55 -55.42 -4.19
CA ARG A 80 67.29 -54.24 -5.05
C ARG A 80 65.90 -54.31 -5.65
N ASP A 81 65.50 -55.47 -6.15
CA ASP A 81 64.19 -55.64 -6.78
C ASP A 81 63.07 -55.54 -5.74
N SER A 82 63.27 -56.02 -4.50
CA SER A 82 62.36 -55.77 -3.37
C SER A 82 62.23 -54.27 -3.08
N LEU A 83 63.34 -53.54 -2.96
CA LEU A 83 63.32 -52.08 -2.73
C LEU A 83 62.65 -51.31 -3.87
N ARG A 84 62.75 -51.81 -5.10
CA ARG A 84 62.07 -51.22 -6.25
C ARG A 84 60.56 -51.38 -6.13
N VAL A 85 60.08 -52.54 -5.70
CA VAL A 85 58.65 -52.76 -5.42
C VAL A 85 58.19 -51.85 -4.29
N ASP A 86 58.95 -51.77 -3.18
CA ASP A 86 58.63 -50.90 -2.05
C ASP A 86 58.57 -49.42 -2.46
N PHE A 87 59.53 -48.96 -3.29
CA PHE A 87 59.50 -47.62 -3.87
C PHE A 87 58.23 -47.37 -4.68
N GLN A 88 57.84 -48.31 -5.54
CA GLN A 88 56.62 -48.18 -6.35
C GLN A 88 55.37 -48.11 -5.47
N THR A 89 55.32 -48.90 -4.40
CA THR A 89 54.22 -48.87 -3.43
C THR A 89 54.14 -47.52 -2.72
N HIS A 90 55.25 -47.00 -2.20
CA HIS A 90 55.27 -45.71 -1.52
C HIS A 90 55.01 -44.52 -2.47
N ASP A 91 55.54 -44.54 -3.70
CA ASP A 91 55.26 -43.52 -4.71
C ASP A 91 53.78 -43.48 -5.10
N ALA A 92 53.16 -44.66 -5.28
CA ALA A 92 51.72 -44.76 -5.54
C ALA A 92 50.88 -44.25 -4.37
N ALA A 93 51.24 -44.63 -3.13
CA ALA A 93 50.55 -44.16 -1.92
C ALA A 93 50.68 -42.63 -1.75
N ALA A 94 51.86 -42.07 -1.98
CA ALA A 94 52.08 -40.63 -1.94
C ALA A 94 51.20 -39.90 -2.98
N LYS A 95 51.19 -40.37 -4.24
CA LYS A 95 50.32 -39.77 -5.28
C LYS A 95 48.85 -39.80 -4.90
N GLN A 96 48.35 -40.94 -4.40
CA GLN A 96 46.97 -41.07 -3.95
C GLN A 96 46.65 -40.12 -2.78
N ALA A 97 47.57 -39.97 -1.83
CA ALA A 97 47.41 -39.03 -0.73
C ALA A 97 47.37 -37.58 -1.24
N GLN A 98 48.20 -37.22 -2.22
CA GLN A 98 48.19 -35.89 -2.83
C GLN A 98 46.88 -35.59 -3.56
N GLU A 99 46.39 -36.51 -4.39
CA GLU A 99 45.09 -36.37 -5.07
C GLU A 99 43.93 -36.20 -4.08
N THR A 100 44.01 -36.86 -2.93
CA THR A 100 43.01 -36.72 -1.86
C THR A 100 43.10 -35.35 -1.19
N ILE A 101 44.31 -34.84 -0.92
CA ILE A 101 44.51 -33.48 -0.39
C ILE A 101 43.92 -32.45 -1.36
N ASP A 102 44.26 -32.55 -2.65
CA ASP A 102 43.79 -31.60 -3.67
C ASP A 102 42.26 -31.58 -3.76
N ARG A 103 41.62 -32.75 -3.67
CA ARG A 103 40.15 -32.87 -3.64
C ARG A 103 39.55 -32.19 -2.41
N ILE A 104 40.09 -32.46 -1.21
CA ILE A 104 39.58 -31.88 0.02
C ILE A 104 39.77 -30.35 0.01
N GLU A 105 40.87 -29.84 -0.55
CA GLU A 105 41.10 -28.41 -0.70
C GLU A 105 40.13 -27.75 -1.69
N ALA A 106 39.84 -28.42 -2.80
CA ALA A 106 38.82 -27.95 -3.76
C ALA A 106 37.42 -27.91 -3.14
N ASP A 107 37.03 -28.97 -2.42
CA ASP A 107 35.75 -29.04 -1.72
C ASP A 107 35.66 -27.93 -0.64
N ARG A 108 36.74 -27.73 0.11
CA ARG A 108 36.84 -26.64 1.11
C ARG A 108 36.61 -25.27 0.48
N ALA A 109 37.24 -25.01 -0.67
CA ALA A 109 37.09 -23.73 -1.39
C ALA A 109 35.66 -23.52 -1.90
N GLU A 110 35.04 -24.58 -2.42
CA GLU A 110 33.64 -24.53 -2.89
C GLU A 110 32.66 -24.30 -1.75
N HIS A 111 32.82 -25.01 -0.62
CA HIS A 111 31.99 -24.80 0.57
C HIS A 111 32.11 -23.38 1.11
N GLN A 112 33.32 -22.82 1.14
CA GLN A 112 33.54 -21.43 1.55
C GLN A 112 32.81 -20.44 0.61
N ARG A 113 32.85 -20.69 -0.70
CA ARG A 113 32.16 -19.86 -1.70
C ARG A 113 30.65 -19.89 -1.49
N LEU A 114 30.07 -21.09 -1.39
CA LEU A 114 28.64 -21.28 -1.19
C LEU A 114 28.15 -20.63 0.11
N HIS A 115 28.95 -20.69 1.18
CA HIS A 115 28.59 -20.04 2.43
C HIS A 115 28.57 -18.52 2.34
N VAL A 116 29.60 -17.92 1.72
CA VAL A 116 29.63 -16.46 1.52
C VAL A 116 28.44 -16.01 0.65
N GLU A 117 28.05 -16.80 -0.35
CA GLU A 117 26.85 -16.52 -1.15
C GLU A 117 25.57 -16.63 -0.31
N ALA A 118 25.43 -17.67 0.50
CA ALA A 118 24.29 -17.86 1.39
C ALA A 118 24.18 -16.75 2.45
N GLU A 119 25.29 -16.28 3.03
CA GLU A 119 25.31 -15.16 3.98
C GLU A 119 24.88 -13.84 3.33
N ARG A 120 25.34 -13.58 2.10
CA ARG A 120 24.92 -12.39 1.34
C ARG A 120 23.43 -12.42 1.07
N GLU A 121 22.92 -13.56 0.64
CA GLU A 121 21.51 -13.73 0.35
C GLU A 121 20.65 -13.63 1.62
N ASN A 122 21.07 -14.23 2.73
CA ASN A 122 20.39 -14.09 4.02
C ASN A 122 20.38 -12.63 4.50
N THR A 123 21.49 -11.91 4.34
CA THR A 123 21.57 -10.48 4.65
C THR A 123 20.59 -9.67 3.81
N ARG A 124 20.48 -9.97 2.51
CA ARG A 124 19.53 -9.35 1.58
C ARG A 124 18.08 -9.61 2.02
N ILE A 125 17.70 -10.86 2.23
CA ILE A 125 16.36 -11.27 2.66
C ILE A 125 16.01 -10.62 4.01
N SER A 126 16.97 -10.57 4.95
CA SER A 126 16.79 -9.93 6.25
C SER A 126 16.55 -8.43 6.12
N ALA A 127 17.25 -7.74 5.23
CA ALA A 127 17.04 -6.32 4.96
C ALA A 127 15.66 -6.05 4.34
N GLU A 128 15.28 -6.84 3.32
CA GLU A 128 13.96 -6.76 2.67
C GLU A 128 12.82 -6.99 3.66
N SER A 129 12.95 -8.00 4.51
CA SER A 129 11.97 -8.31 5.56
C SER A 129 11.79 -7.14 6.53
N ARG A 130 12.86 -6.42 6.90
CA ARG A 130 12.76 -5.23 7.76
C ARG A 130 12.02 -4.09 7.07
N VAL A 131 12.27 -3.88 5.77
CA VAL A 131 11.57 -2.85 4.98
C VAL A 131 10.08 -3.17 4.92
N GLN A 132 9.70 -4.41 4.62
CA GLN A 132 8.31 -4.84 4.59
C GLN A 132 7.63 -4.69 5.95
N LEU A 133 8.30 -5.07 7.05
CA LEU A 133 7.78 -4.88 8.40
C LEU A 133 7.56 -3.38 8.72
N GLY A 134 8.45 -2.51 8.25
CA GLY A 134 8.28 -1.06 8.36
C GLY A 134 7.03 -0.56 7.63
N GLN A 135 6.81 -1.04 6.41
CA GLN A 135 5.62 -0.70 5.60
C GLN A 135 4.33 -1.18 6.26
N ILE A 136 4.32 -2.40 6.81
CA ILE A 136 3.18 -2.94 7.55
C ILE A 136 2.84 -2.04 8.74
N LYS A 137 3.83 -1.70 9.59
CA LYS A 137 3.60 -0.80 10.73
C LYS A 137 3.06 0.57 10.32
N GLN A 138 3.61 1.15 9.25
CA GLN A 138 3.11 2.42 8.72
C GLN A 138 1.66 2.31 8.25
N SER A 139 1.30 1.18 7.62
CA SER A 139 -0.07 0.92 7.17
C SER A 139 -1.04 0.71 8.34
N GLU A 140 -0.60 0.05 9.42
CA GLU A 140 -1.37 -0.12 10.66
C GLU A 140 -1.66 1.23 11.33
N ASP A 141 -0.66 2.10 11.43
CA ASP A 141 -0.83 3.46 11.96
C ASP A 141 -1.81 4.28 11.12
N TYR A 142 -1.71 4.16 9.79
CA TYR A 142 -2.64 4.83 8.88
C TYR A 142 -4.07 4.31 9.05
N LEU A 143 -4.25 2.99 9.09
CA LEU A 143 -5.54 2.34 9.30
C LEU A 143 -6.16 2.77 10.64
N SER A 144 -5.37 2.79 11.72
CA SER A 144 -5.81 3.21 13.05
C SER A 144 -6.33 4.65 13.04
N LYS A 145 -5.60 5.57 12.39
CA LYS A 145 -6.04 6.97 12.22
C LYS A 145 -7.31 7.06 11.38
N ALA A 146 -7.42 6.29 10.30
CA ALA A 146 -8.61 6.26 9.47
C ALA A 146 -9.83 5.76 10.25
N VAL A 147 -9.69 4.69 11.04
CA VAL A 147 -10.75 4.16 11.91
C VAL A 147 -11.18 5.18 12.97
N ALA A 148 -10.23 5.86 13.61
CA ALA A 148 -10.57 6.92 14.57
C ALA A 148 -11.32 8.09 13.90
N HIS A 149 -10.90 8.46 12.69
CA HIS A 149 -11.55 9.53 11.93
C HIS A 149 -12.96 9.15 11.49
N THR A 150 -13.18 7.93 11.00
CA THR A 150 -14.52 7.47 10.60
C THR A 150 -15.46 7.38 11.81
N ALA A 151 -14.97 6.89 12.95
CA ALA A 151 -15.74 6.89 14.20
C ALA A 151 -16.14 8.31 14.63
N HIS A 152 -15.22 9.27 14.51
CA HIS A 152 -15.51 10.68 14.78
C HIS A 152 -16.58 11.25 13.83
N LEU A 153 -16.48 10.98 12.53
CA LEU A 153 -17.47 11.41 11.55
C LEU A 153 -18.84 10.80 11.81
N GLN A 154 -18.91 9.51 12.13
CA GLN A 154 -20.16 8.84 12.50
C GLN A 154 -20.81 9.48 13.71
N LYS A 155 -20.02 9.79 14.75
CA LYS A 155 -20.53 10.51 15.92
C LYS A 155 -21.04 11.90 15.55
N THR A 156 -20.28 12.67 14.77
CA THR A 156 -20.69 14.02 14.33
C THR A 156 -21.96 13.97 13.47
N MET A 157 -22.11 12.95 12.62
CA MET A 157 -23.35 12.73 11.85
C MET A 157 -24.52 12.42 12.77
N ALA A 158 -24.36 11.51 13.74
CA ALA A 158 -25.40 11.20 14.71
C ALA A 158 -25.79 12.42 15.56
N ASP A 159 -24.81 13.20 16.03
CA ASP A 159 -25.03 14.43 16.79
C ASP A 159 -25.76 15.48 15.94
N THR A 160 -25.48 15.54 14.63
CA THR A 160 -26.15 16.47 13.70
C THR A 160 -27.57 16.03 13.38
N GLN A 161 -27.81 14.72 13.23
CA GLN A 161 -29.14 14.17 13.03
C GLN A 161 -30.03 14.30 14.29
N ALA A 162 -29.44 14.18 15.48
CA ALA A 162 -30.15 14.35 16.75
C ALA A 162 -30.53 15.80 17.04
N LYS A 163 -29.83 16.77 16.44
CA LYS A 163 -30.20 18.19 16.55
C LYS A 163 -31.45 18.44 15.73
N VAL A 164 -32.52 18.87 16.42
CA VAL A 164 -33.74 19.35 15.78
C VAL A 164 -33.38 20.49 14.84
N ASN A 165 -33.75 20.36 13.56
CA ASN A 165 -33.45 21.36 12.55
C ASN A 165 -34.21 22.66 12.87
N PRO A 166 -33.53 23.76 13.27
CA PRO A 166 -34.18 25.00 13.68
C PRO A 166 -34.97 25.67 12.55
N TRP A 167 -34.68 25.29 11.30
CA TRP A 167 -35.36 25.81 10.13
C TRP A 167 -36.75 25.21 9.93
N LEU A 168 -37.01 24.00 10.44
CA LEU A 168 -38.34 23.38 10.37
C LEU A 168 -39.37 24.17 11.20
N ASP A 169 -38.99 24.58 12.41
CA ASP A 169 -39.87 25.40 13.25
C ASP A 169 -40.13 26.78 12.63
N ARG A 170 -39.09 27.40 12.04
CA ARG A 170 -39.24 28.68 11.31
C ARG A 170 -40.11 28.52 10.07
N GLU A 171 -39.95 27.44 9.33
CA GLU A 171 -40.79 27.13 8.16
C GLU A 171 -42.26 26.97 8.57
N ALA A 172 -42.53 26.23 9.65
CA ALA A 172 -43.88 26.09 10.20
C ALA A 172 -44.47 27.45 10.64
N GLN A 173 -43.68 28.30 11.32
CA GLN A 173 -44.09 29.64 11.71
C GLN A 173 -44.42 30.52 10.50
N HIS A 174 -43.57 30.52 9.47
CA HIS A 174 -43.82 31.27 8.25
C HIS A 174 -45.06 30.76 7.51
N GLN A 175 -45.26 29.45 7.45
CA GLN A 175 -46.43 28.85 6.81
C GLN A 175 -47.73 29.22 7.54
N ASN A 176 -47.72 29.22 8.87
CA ASN A 176 -48.83 29.70 9.68
C ASN A 176 -49.10 31.19 9.42
N ARG A 177 -48.04 32.01 9.35
CA ARG A 177 -48.18 33.44 9.06
C ARG A 177 -48.76 33.72 7.67
N ILE A 178 -48.35 32.94 6.66
CA ILE A 178 -48.92 33.01 5.31
C ILE A 178 -50.42 32.67 5.36
N SER A 179 -50.80 31.63 6.10
CA SER A 179 -52.20 31.22 6.27
C SER A 179 -53.04 32.33 6.91
N GLU A 180 -52.57 32.92 8.01
CA GLU A 180 -53.21 34.05 8.69
C GLU A 180 -53.40 35.25 7.76
N LEU A 181 -52.34 35.62 7.03
CA LEU A 181 -52.40 36.75 6.10
C LEU A 181 -53.39 36.51 4.96
N ARG A 182 -53.49 35.27 4.46
CA ARG A 182 -54.49 34.90 3.45
C ARG A 182 -55.91 35.04 3.99
N ALA A 183 -56.19 34.53 5.19
CA ALA A 183 -57.50 34.68 5.83
C ALA A 183 -57.86 36.15 6.06
N ASN A 184 -56.90 36.99 6.47
CA ASN A 184 -57.13 38.42 6.64
C ASN A 184 -57.41 39.13 5.31
N ILE A 185 -56.71 38.76 4.23
CA ILE A 185 -56.97 39.31 2.89
C ILE A 185 -58.38 38.97 2.44
N GLU A 186 -58.83 37.73 2.66
CA GLU A 186 -60.18 37.29 2.32
C GLU A 186 -61.24 38.04 3.12
N ALA A 187 -61.06 38.15 4.45
CA ALA A 187 -61.96 38.94 5.30
C ALA A 187 -62.03 40.42 4.88
N MET A 188 -60.89 41.05 4.58
CA MET A 188 -60.87 42.43 4.08
C MET A 188 -61.51 42.57 2.70
N ALA A 189 -61.41 41.56 1.83
CA ALA A 189 -62.07 41.55 0.54
C ALA A 189 -63.59 41.50 0.70
N ASP A 190 -64.10 40.68 1.63
CA ASP A 190 -65.52 40.60 1.98
C ASP A 190 -66.03 41.91 2.61
N GLU A 191 -65.28 42.49 3.55
CA GLU A 191 -65.58 43.81 4.13
C GLU A 191 -65.64 44.89 3.05
N ARG A 192 -64.69 44.90 2.11
CA ARG A 192 -64.69 45.84 0.99
C ARG A 192 -65.89 45.64 0.07
N SER A 193 -66.25 44.39 -0.22
CA SER A 193 -67.42 44.06 -1.04
C SER A 193 -68.71 44.57 -0.41
N THR A 194 -68.92 44.28 0.88
CA THR A 194 -70.10 44.74 1.63
C THR A 194 -70.14 46.26 1.78
N ALA A 195 -68.99 46.92 1.97
CA ALA A 195 -68.91 48.38 1.98
C ALA A 195 -69.28 48.98 0.61
N GLY A 196 -68.81 48.38 -0.49
CA GLY A 196 -69.18 48.78 -1.85
C GLY A 196 -70.68 48.64 -2.12
N ASP A 197 -71.32 47.60 -1.60
CA ASP A 197 -72.77 47.44 -1.73
C ASP A 197 -73.55 48.47 -0.89
N LYS A 198 -73.07 48.81 0.31
CA LYS A 198 -73.62 49.92 1.10
C LYS A 198 -73.45 51.26 0.39
N GLU A 199 -72.29 51.49 -0.23
CA GLU A 199 -72.03 52.70 -1.02
C GLU A 199 -73.02 52.83 -2.17
N LYS A 200 -73.28 51.75 -2.93
CA LYS A 200 -74.31 51.74 -3.98
C LYS A 200 -75.69 52.09 -3.43
N TYR A 201 -76.06 51.53 -2.28
CA TYR A 201 -77.34 51.81 -1.64
C TYR A 201 -77.45 53.28 -1.21
N ILE A 202 -76.42 53.84 -0.60
CA ILE A 202 -76.37 55.25 -0.22
C ILE A 202 -76.42 56.14 -1.47
N ALA A 203 -75.65 55.81 -2.52
CA ALA A 203 -75.66 56.53 -3.78
C ALA A 203 -77.06 56.55 -4.42
N PHE A 204 -77.80 55.43 -4.37
CA PHE A 204 -79.19 55.36 -4.81
C PHE A 204 -80.08 56.36 -4.04
N TRP A 205 -79.98 56.44 -2.71
CA TRP A 205 -80.76 57.40 -1.93
C TRP A 205 -80.34 58.85 -2.17
N ILE A 206 -79.04 59.14 -2.27
CA ILE A 206 -78.54 60.48 -2.58
C ILE A 206 -79.01 60.92 -3.97
N GLN A 207 -78.98 60.04 -4.97
CA GLN A 207 -79.46 60.36 -6.31
C GLN A 207 -80.99 60.52 -6.35
N GLY A 208 -81.72 59.61 -5.69
CA GLY A 208 -83.18 59.61 -5.65
C GLY A 208 -83.79 60.75 -4.85
N PHE A 209 -83.13 61.23 -3.78
CA PHE A 209 -83.66 62.26 -2.87
C PHE A 209 -82.80 63.52 -2.78
N GLY A 210 -81.74 63.60 -3.57
CA GLY A 210 -80.85 64.76 -3.64
C GLY A 210 -81.49 65.98 -4.32
N PRO A 211 -80.68 67.03 -4.60
CA PRO A 211 -81.16 68.31 -5.13
C PRO A 211 -81.76 68.25 -6.54
N LYS A 212 -81.70 67.10 -7.21
CA LYS A 212 -82.34 66.85 -8.52
C LYS A 212 -83.24 65.61 -8.49
N GLY A 213 -83.50 65.10 -7.29
CA GLY A 213 -84.21 63.84 -7.08
C GLY A 213 -85.73 63.98 -7.15
N LEU A 214 -86.40 62.90 -6.75
CA LEU A 214 -87.85 62.69 -6.76
C LEU A 214 -88.63 63.86 -6.14
N LYS A 215 -88.10 64.48 -5.07
CA LYS A 215 -88.74 65.64 -4.44
C LYS A 215 -88.88 66.83 -5.39
N ASN A 216 -87.83 67.14 -6.14
CA ASN A 216 -87.87 68.23 -7.12
C ASN A 216 -88.68 67.85 -8.34
N TYR A 217 -88.64 66.59 -8.79
CA TYR A 217 -89.53 66.12 -9.84
C TYR A 217 -91.02 66.28 -9.48
N ILE A 218 -91.41 65.88 -8.24
CA ILE A 218 -92.79 66.05 -7.75
C ILE A 218 -93.13 67.53 -7.59
N LEU A 219 -92.21 68.34 -7.06
CA LEU A 219 -92.41 69.78 -6.90
C LEU A 219 -92.60 70.47 -8.25
N ASP A 220 -91.73 70.20 -9.23
CA ASP A 220 -91.80 70.77 -10.58
C ASP A 220 -93.07 70.32 -11.30
N SER A 221 -93.47 69.04 -11.18
CA SER A 221 -94.74 68.54 -11.71
C SER A 221 -95.95 69.27 -11.12
N LYS A 222 -95.96 69.54 -9.80
CA LYS A 222 -97.05 70.28 -9.14
C LYS A 222 -97.01 71.77 -9.41
N LEU A 223 -95.83 72.37 -9.55
CA LEU A 223 -95.68 73.75 -9.98
C LEU A 223 -96.22 73.95 -11.39
N GLN A 224 -95.98 73.01 -12.32
CA GLN A 224 -96.56 73.03 -13.66
C GLN A 224 -98.09 72.98 -13.61
N GLU A 225 -98.67 72.03 -12.86
CA GLU A 225 -100.13 71.91 -12.69
C GLU A 225 -100.75 73.18 -12.08
N MET A 226 -100.11 73.77 -11.04
CA MET A 226 -100.58 75.02 -10.44
C MET A 226 -100.46 76.20 -11.41
N THR A 227 -99.43 76.24 -12.23
CA THR A 227 -99.23 77.27 -13.25
C THR A 227 -100.29 77.15 -14.35
N ASP A 228 -100.58 75.94 -14.81
CA ASP A 228 -101.63 75.69 -15.80
C ASP A 228 -103.02 76.04 -15.25
N ALA A 229 -103.31 75.67 -14.01
CA ALA A 229 -104.54 76.06 -13.33
C ALA A 229 -104.65 77.58 -13.17
N ALA A 230 -103.58 78.25 -12.75
CA ALA A 230 -103.53 79.71 -12.64
C ALA A 230 -103.75 80.37 -14.00
N ASN A 231 -103.10 79.89 -15.05
CA ASN A 231 -103.29 80.36 -16.42
C ASN A 231 -104.73 80.15 -16.91
N GLN A 232 -105.35 79.02 -16.55
CA GLN A 232 -106.75 78.74 -16.88
C GLN A 232 -107.70 79.73 -16.19
N TRP A 233 -107.51 80.00 -14.89
CA TRP A 233 -108.28 81.00 -14.15
C TRP A 233 -108.08 82.41 -14.69
N VAL A 234 -106.83 82.79 -15.00
CA VAL A 234 -106.52 84.08 -15.63
C VAL A 234 -107.24 84.20 -16.97
N LYS A 235 -107.17 83.18 -17.83
CA LYS A 235 -107.85 83.16 -19.13
C LYS A 235 -109.37 83.32 -19.01
N LEU A 236 -109.97 82.74 -17.97
CA LEU A 236 -111.39 82.85 -17.64
C LEU A 236 -111.78 84.28 -17.24
N ILE A 237 -110.91 84.98 -16.51
CA ILE A 237 -111.14 86.34 -16.02
C ILE A 237 -110.87 87.40 -17.11
N THR A 238 -109.83 87.20 -17.93
CA THR A 238 -109.37 88.21 -18.90
C THR A 238 -109.89 88.00 -20.32
N GLY A 239 -110.64 86.93 -20.59
CA GLY A 239 -111.22 86.64 -21.91
C GLY A 239 -110.19 86.30 -23.00
N GLY A 240 -108.95 86.01 -22.63
CA GLY A 240 -107.86 85.74 -23.57
C GLY A 240 -106.58 85.25 -22.89
N THR A 241 -105.77 84.49 -23.64
CA THR A 241 -104.51 83.89 -23.17
C THR A 241 -103.41 84.97 -23.05
N ILE A 242 -102.84 85.15 -21.87
CA ILE A 242 -101.69 86.04 -21.66
C ILE A 242 -100.41 85.22 -21.90
N TRP A 243 -99.59 85.62 -22.88
CA TRP A 243 -98.26 85.05 -23.08
C TRP A 243 -97.27 85.78 -22.17
N VAL A 244 -96.70 85.08 -21.18
CA VAL A 244 -95.55 85.59 -20.44
C VAL A 244 -94.32 85.44 -21.32
N LYS A 245 -93.80 86.55 -21.83
CA LYS A 245 -92.52 86.59 -22.55
C LYS A 245 -91.41 86.42 -21.52
N GLY A 246 -90.92 85.20 -21.34
CA GLY A 246 -89.74 84.95 -20.53
C GLY A 246 -88.51 85.53 -21.23
N GLU A 247 -87.89 86.56 -20.65
CA GLU A 247 -86.52 86.95 -21.02
C GLU A 247 -85.58 85.84 -20.55
N PHE A 248 -85.21 84.95 -21.47
CA PHE A 248 -84.10 84.05 -21.27
C PHE A 248 -82.82 84.86 -21.48
N ARG A 249 -82.19 85.32 -20.39
CA ARG A 249 -80.78 85.72 -20.42
C ARG A 249 -79.94 84.43 -20.48
N PRO A 250 -78.98 84.33 -21.41
CA PRO A 250 -78.08 83.18 -21.53
C PRO A 250 -77.23 82.96 -20.29
#